data_AF-A0A973DME5-F1
#
_entry.id   AF-A0A973DME5-F1
#
_cell.length_a   1.000
_cell.length_b   1.000
_cell.length_c   1.000
_cell.angle_alpha   90.00
_cell.angle_beta   90.00
_cell.angle_gamma   90.00
#
_symmetry.space_group_name_H-M   'P 1'
#
loop_
_entity.id
_entity.type
_entity.pdbx_description
1 polymer ?
#
loop_
_entity_poly.entity_id
_entity_poly.type
_entity_poly.pdbx_seq_one_letter_code
_entity_poly.pdbx_strand_id
1 'polypeptide(L)'
;MGYLKFNKFDPDESATDVVDAAFEFLKNSDGMIIDLRDTVGGSPLLAQFILGYFFPPNTPLWEVVDHENKRINAVIAMEHAGHKKFQADYPVWLLTSRNSASATEIFIGVMQANKKAIVVGSTTAGAGFYVGVRQITPELVFRISLSKPVISANQMNWEKTGIKPDIEVPAMDAMSYAIKAISETLRPR
;
A
#
# COMPACT_ATOMS: atom_id res chain seq x y z
N MET A 1 -1.70 -3.42 -20.10
CA MET A 1 -1.72 -2.88 -18.73
C MET A 1 -3.11 -3.01 -18.15
N GLY A 2 -3.24 -3.58 -16.95
CA GLY A 2 -4.45 -3.54 -16.13
C GLY A 2 -4.53 -2.25 -15.31
N TYR A 3 -5.74 -1.89 -14.90
CA TYR A 3 -6.01 -0.75 -14.03
C TYR A 3 -6.90 -1.19 -12.86
N LEU A 4 -6.44 -0.91 -11.65
CA LEU A 4 -7.16 -1.22 -10.41
C LEU A 4 -7.34 0.07 -9.62
N LYS A 5 -8.58 0.40 -9.24
CA LYS A 5 -8.89 1.51 -8.36
C LYS A 5 -9.84 1.05 -7.26
N PHE A 6 -9.52 1.45 -6.03
CA PHE A 6 -10.36 1.27 -4.86
C PHE A 6 -10.04 2.38 -3.86
N ASN A 7 -11.01 2.76 -3.02
CA ASN A 7 -10.89 3.96 -2.19
C ASN A 7 -10.74 3.66 -0.69
N LYS A 8 -10.67 2.38 -0.30
CA LYS A 8 -10.59 1.95 1.09
C LYS A 8 -9.90 0.59 1.20
N PHE A 9 -9.06 0.43 2.22
CA PHE A 9 -8.74 -0.90 2.74
C PHE A 9 -9.85 -1.28 3.73
N ASP A 10 -10.95 -1.85 3.22
CA ASP A 10 -12.14 -2.14 4.03
C ASP A 10 -11.81 -3.19 5.13
N PRO A 11 -12.23 -2.98 6.39
CA PRO A 11 -12.07 -3.98 7.44
C PRO A 11 -13.04 -5.16 7.36
N ASP A 12 -14.08 -5.09 6.53
CA ASP A 12 -15.00 -6.22 6.34
C ASP A 12 -14.27 -7.44 5.75
N GLU A 13 -14.52 -8.62 6.31
CA GLU A 13 -13.87 -9.86 5.86
C GLU A 13 -14.19 -10.19 4.39
N SER A 14 -15.38 -9.82 3.90
CA SER A 14 -15.77 -10.03 2.50
C SER A 14 -14.93 -9.24 1.49
N ALA A 15 -14.14 -8.27 1.95
CA ALA A 15 -13.25 -7.52 1.08
C ALA A 15 -12.17 -8.41 0.43
N THR A 16 -11.79 -9.53 1.04
CA THR A 16 -10.83 -10.46 0.44
C THR A 16 -11.38 -11.11 -0.83
N ASP A 17 -12.68 -11.45 -0.85
CA ASP A 17 -13.31 -12.06 -2.04
C ASP A 17 -13.34 -11.09 -3.23
N VAL A 18 -13.54 -9.79 -2.95
CA VAL A 18 -13.50 -8.73 -3.96
C VAL A 18 -12.09 -8.53 -4.51
N VAL A 19 -11.08 -8.57 -3.63
CA VAL A 19 -9.68 -8.54 -4.03
C VAL A 19 -9.37 -9.74 -4.93
N ASP A 20 -9.77 -10.94 -4.52
CA ASP A 20 -9.53 -12.17 -5.26
C ASP A 20 -10.10 -12.11 -6.68
N ALA A 21 -11.35 -11.68 -6.80
CA ALA A 21 -12.01 -11.50 -8.09
C ALA A 21 -11.30 -10.46 -8.98
N ALA A 22 -10.84 -9.35 -8.40
CA ALA A 22 -10.13 -8.31 -9.14
C ALA A 22 -8.77 -8.80 -9.67
N PHE A 23 -7.99 -9.50 -8.84
CA PHE A 23 -6.70 -10.04 -9.26
C PHE A 23 -6.84 -11.19 -10.26
N GLU A 24 -7.90 -12.01 -10.14
CA GLU A 24 -8.23 -13.03 -11.13
C GLU A 24 -8.59 -12.42 -12.49
N PHE A 25 -9.38 -11.34 -12.49
CA PHE A 25 -9.70 -10.59 -13.72
C PHE A 25 -8.44 -9.99 -14.37
N LEU A 26 -7.50 -9.48 -13.57
CA LEU A 26 -6.31 -8.78 -14.04
C LEU A 26 -5.13 -9.71 -14.38
N LYS A 27 -5.20 -11.01 -14.09
CA LYS A 27 -4.10 -11.98 -14.22
C LYS A 27 -3.44 -12.02 -15.61
N ASN A 28 -4.22 -11.77 -16.65
CA ASN A 28 -3.74 -11.84 -18.03
C ASN A 28 -3.12 -10.53 -18.53
N SER A 29 -3.18 -9.44 -17.77
CA SER A 29 -2.53 -8.18 -18.15
C SER A 29 -1.00 -8.26 -18.00
N ASP A 30 -0.24 -7.46 -18.76
CA ASP A 30 1.24 -7.50 -18.74
C ASP A 30 1.88 -6.68 -17.61
N GLY A 31 1.07 -5.99 -16.82
CA GLY A 31 1.47 -5.05 -15.79
C GLY A 31 0.25 -4.29 -15.28
N MET A 32 0.33 -3.64 -14.14
CA MET A 32 -0.82 -2.99 -13.48
C MET A 32 -0.52 -1.57 -13.00
N ILE A 33 -1.49 -0.67 -13.17
CA ILE A 33 -1.57 0.60 -12.45
C ILE A 33 -2.59 0.44 -11.33
N ILE A 34 -2.20 0.74 -10.09
CA ILE A 34 -3.09 0.79 -8.93
C ILE A 34 -3.26 2.26 -8.53
N ASP A 35 -4.48 2.77 -8.66
CA ASP A 35 -4.80 4.17 -8.35
C ASP A 35 -5.23 4.31 -6.90
N LEU A 36 -4.32 4.84 -6.09
CA LEU A 36 -4.51 5.03 -4.65
C LEU A 36 -4.73 6.50 -4.28
N ARG A 37 -4.94 7.38 -5.27
CA ARG A 37 -5.01 8.84 -5.08
C ARG A 37 -6.17 9.26 -4.19
N ASP A 38 -7.25 8.48 -4.12
CA ASP A 38 -8.44 8.77 -3.31
C ASP A 38 -8.62 7.75 -2.17
N THR A 39 -7.60 6.94 -1.89
CA THR A 39 -7.69 5.79 -0.99
C THR A 39 -7.31 6.17 0.44
N VAL A 40 -8.33 6.48 1.22
CA VAL A 40 -8.19 6.62 2.68
C VAL A 40 -8.03 5.23 3.28
N GLY A 41 -7.07 5.04 4.21
CA GLY A 41 -6.61 3.71 4.66
C GLY A 41 -7.67 2.73 5.16
N GLY A 42 -7.61 2.36 6.44
CA GLY A 42 -8.47 1.31 6.99
C GLY A 42 -7.67 0.13 7.50
N SER A 43 -8.01 -1.09 7.04
CA SER A 43 -7.49 -2.33 7.60
C SER A 43 -6.06 -2.63 7.15
N PRO A 44 -5.08 -2.70 8.09
CA PRO A 44 -3.75 -3.20 7.77
C PRO A 44 -3.75 -4.70 7.42
N LEU A 45 -4.78 -5.46 7.83
CA LEU A 45 -4.93 -6.87 7.46
C LEU A 45 -5.26 -7.02 5.98
N LEU A 46 -6.17 -6.21 5.44
CA LEU A 46 -6.44 -6.22 4.01
C LEU A 46 -5.22 -5.74 3.21
N ALA A 47 -4.45 -4.79 3.74
CA ALA A 47 -3.17 -4.40 3.14
C ALA A 47 -2.18 -5.57 3.12
N GLN A 48 -2.05 -6.32 4.22
CA GLN A 48 -1.24 -7.53 4.29
C GLN A 48 -1.69 -8.58 3.27
N PHE A 49 -3.00 -8.79 3.14
CA PHE A 49 -3.60 -9.74 2.21
C PHE A 49 -3.24 -9.39 0.76
N ILE A 50 -3.46 -8.13 0.35
CA ILE A 50 -3.13 -7.66 -1.00
C ILE A 50 -1.60 -7.76 -1.24
N LEU A 51 -0.76 -7.50 -0.23
CA LEU A 51 0.70 -7.69 -0.36
C LEU A 51 1.08 -9.15 -0.62
N GLY A 52 0.30 -10.13 -0.15
CA GLY A 52 0.50 -11.56 -0.44
C GLY A 52 0.48 -11.92 -1.93
N TYR A 53 -0.19 -11.12 -2.77
CA TYR A 53 -0.13 -11.29 -4.23
C TYR A 53 1.23 -10.94 -4.83
N PHE A 54 1.96 -10.03 -4.21
CA PHE A 54 3.18 -9.45 -4.78
C PHE A 54 4.45 -10.05 -4.21
N PHE A 55 4.38 -10.63 -3.01
CA PHE A 55 5.54 -11.15 -2.29
C PHE A 55 5.41 -12.65 -2.01
N PRO A 56 6.52 -13.42 -2.07
CA PRO A 56 6.53 -14.79 -1.60
C PRO A 56 6.10 -14.88 -0.13
N PRO A 57 5.47 -15.99 0.31
CA PRO A 57 5.10 -16.18 1.71
C PRO A 57 6.32 -16.03 2.63
N ASN A 58 6.10 -15.54 3.85
CA ASN A 58 7.14 -15.27 4.85
C ASN A 58 8.09 -14.10 4.54
N THR A 59 7.91 -13.37 3.43
CA THR A 59 8.65 -12.12 3.19
C THR A 59 8.34 -11.09 4.28
N PRO A 60 9.33 -10.52 4.99
CA PRO A 60 9.10 -9.45 5.96
C PRO A 60 8.51 -8.19 5.28
N LEU A 61 7.38 -7.70 5.78
CA LEU A 61 6.70 -6.52 5.23
C LEU A 61 6.95 -5.28 6.10
N TRP A 62 6.49 -5.32 7.35
CA TRP A 62 6.73 -4.26 8.34
C TRP A 62 6.81 -4.82 9.76
N GLU A 63 7.37 -4.02 10.65
CA GLU A 63 7.40 -4.26 12.08
C GLU A 63 6.49 -3.28 12.81
N VAL A 64 5.99 -3.67 13.97
CA VAL A 64 5.28 -2.79 14.89
C VAL A 64 6.21 -2.52 16.05
N VAL A 65 6.50 -1.24 16.30
CA VAL A 65 7.34 -0.80 17.41
C VAL A 65 6.56 0.11 18.34
N ASP A 66 6.79 -0.04 19.64
CA ASP A 66 6.17 0.81 20.66
C ASP A 66 6.90 2.17 20.78
N HIS A 67 6.47 2.98 21.75
CA HIS A 67 7.03 4.30 22.02
C HIS A 67 8.50 4.28 22.49
N GLU A 68 8.97 3.16 23.02
CA GLU A 68 10.37 2.95 23.42
C GLU A 68 11.23 2.40 22.26
N ASN A 69 10.64 2.31 21.06
CA ASN A 69 11.22 1.69 19.86
C ASN A 69 11.52 0.19 20.04
N LYS A 70 10.86 -0.48 20.98
CA LYS A 70 10.95 -1.94 21.10
C LYS A 70 10.02 -2.57 20.07
N ARG A 71 10.55 -3.56 19.35
CA ARG A 71 9.76 -4.39 18.43
C ARG A 71 8.80 -5.26 19.25
N ILE A 72 7.50 -5.07 18.99
CA ILE A 72 6.42 -5.82 19.66
C ILE A 72 5.72 -6.79 18.71
N ASN A 73 5.82 -6.58 17.40
CA ASN A 73 5.31 -7.52 16.40
C ASN A 73 6.08 -7.40 15.08
N ALA A 74 6.01 -8.42 14.23
CA ALA A 74 6.40 -8.34 12.83
C ALA A 74 5.37 -8.98 11.93
N VAL A 75 5.16 -8.36 10.78
CA VAL A 75 4.19 -8.77 9.79
C VAL A 75 4.92 -9.27 8.56
N ILE A 76 4.53 -10.46 8.12
CA ILE A 76 5.08 -11.14 6.96
C ILE A 76 4.00 -11.33 5.88
N ALA A 77 4.42 -11.51 4.64
CA ALA A 77 3.53 -11.85 3.53
C ALA A 77 2.82 -13.18 3.83
N MET A 78 1.50 -13.16 3.67
CA MET A 78 0.66 -14.34 3.82
C MET A 78 0.86 -15.28 2.63
N GLU A 79 0.56 -16.56 2.84
CA GLU A 79 0.40 -17.48 1.71
C GLU A 79 -0.83 -17.08 0.90
N HIS A 80 -0.67 -17.03 -0.43
CA HIS A 80 -1.75 -16.72 -1.34
C HIS A 80 -1.78 -17.79 -2.44
N ALA A 81 -2.97 -18.31 -2.74
CA ALA A 81 -3.19 -19.23 -3.86
C ALA A 81 -3.02 -18.56 -5.24
N GLY A 82 -2.63 -17.29 -5.27
CA GLY A 82 -2.63 -16.43 -6.45
C GLY A 82 -1.55 -16.74 -7.47
N HIS A 83 -1.62 -16.04 -8.60
CA HIS A 83 -0.76 -16.28 -9.77
C HIS A 83 0.67 -15.83 -9.51
N LYS A 84 1.63 -16.77 -9.57
CA LYS A 84 3.08 -16.52 -9.48
C LYS A 84 3.59 -15.38 -10.38
N LYS A 85 2.85 -15.06 -11.44
CA LYS A 85 3.11 -13.93 -12.34
C LYS A 85 3.28 -12.61 -11.56
N PHE A 86 2.40 -12.29 -10.64
CA PHE A 86 2.47 -11.03 -9.88
C PHE A 86 3.69 -10.96 -8.95
N GLN A 87 4.19 -12.12 -8.51
CA GLN A 87 5.38 -12.22 -7.66
C GLN A 87 6.70 -12.12 -8.45
N ALA A 88 6.68 -12.39 -9.76
CA ALA A 88 7.83 -12.26 -10.66
C ALA A 88 8.08 -10.79 -11.09
N ASP A 89 8.67 -10.59 -12.28
CA ASP A 89 8.96 -9.29 -12.88
C ASP A 89 7.72 -8.63 -13.50
N TYR A 90 6.65 -8.54 -12.72
CA TYR A 90 5.40 -7.93 -13.12
C TYR A 90 5.42 -6.42 -12.85
N PRO A 91 5.36 -5.55 -13.87
CA PRO A 91 5.40 -4.11 -13.67
C PRO A 91 4.18 -3.60 -12.89
N VAL A 92 4.42 -2.92 -11.77
CA VAL A 92 3.37 -2.27 -10.97
C VAL A 92 3.67 -0.78 -10.81
N TRP A 93 2.66 0.04 -11.02
CA TRP A 93 2.71 1.49 -10.83
C TRP A 93 1.65 1.89 -9.81
N LEU A 94 2.03 2.65 -8.79
CA LEU A 94 1.11 3.16 -7.77
C LEU A 94 0.90 4.66 -7.99
N LEU A 95 -0.36 5.09 -8.06
CA LEU A 95 -0.68 6.52 -8.13
C LEU A 95 -1.05 7.03 -6.74
N THR A 96 -0.40 8.10 -6.29
CA THR A 96 -0.57 8.63 -4.93
C THR A 96 -0.97 10.09 -4.88
N SER A 97 -1.62 10.47 -3.79
CA SER A 97 -1.93 11.86 -3.47
C SER A 97 -1.84 12.11 -1.97
N ARG A 98 -2.05 13.36 -1.53
CA ARG A 98 -2.18 13.70 -0.11
C ARG A 98 -3.35 13.01 0.60
N ASN A 99 -4.33 12.47 -0.13
CA ASN A 99 -5.44 11.71 0.46
C ASN A 99 -5.08 10.24 0.73
N SER A 100 -4.01 9.73 0.11
CA SER A 100 -3.50 8.38 0.38
C SER A 100 -3.00 8.34 1.83
N ALA A 101 -3.62 7.55 2.70
CA ALA A 101 -3.38 7.62 4.14
C ALA A 101 -3.41 6.25 4.84
N SER A 102 -2.71 6.12 5.98
CA SER A 102 -2.81 5.00 6.93
C SER A 102 -2.46 3.65 6.28
N ALA A 103 -3.33 2.64 6.30
CA ALA A 103 -3.06 1.33 5.68
C ALA A 103 -2.63 1.43 4.20
N THR A 104 -3.13 2.43 3.47
CA THR A 104 -2.69 2.74 2.10
C THR A 104 -1.20 3.06 2.05
N GLU A 105 -0.69 3.82 3.02
CA GLU A 105 0.72 4.20 3.09
C GLU A 105 1.61 3.02 3.50
N ILE A 106 1.10 2.10 4.32
CA ILE A 106 1.80 0.82 4.59
C ILE A 106 1.99 0.07 3.27
N PHE A 107 0.91 -0.11 2.50
CA PHE A 107 0.95 -0.80 1.22
C PHE A 107 1.94 -0.13 0.24
N ILE A 108 1.82 1.18 0.06
CA ILE A 108 2.71 1.95 -0.83
C ILE A 108 4.16 1.82 -0.38
N GLY A 109 4.44 2.03 0.91
CA GLY A 109 5.78 2.00 1.45
C GLY A 109 6.46 0.63 1.33
N VAL A 110 5.72 -0.46 1.58
CA VAL A 110 6.26 -1.82 1.42
C VAL A 110 6.55 -2.12 -0.05
N MET A 111 5.63 -1.79 -0.96
CA MET A 111 5.82 -1.98 -2.40
C MET A 111 7.02 -1.18 -2.93
N GLN A 112 7.14 0.08 -2.52
CA GLN A 112 8.22 0.97 -2.94
C GLN A 112 9.58 0.54 -2.39
N ALA A 113 9.67 0.29 -1.07
CA ALA A 113 10.93 -0.05 -0.42
C ALA A 113 11.55 -1.35 -0.96
N ASN A 114 10.71 -2.30 -1.40
CA ASN A 114 11.14 -3.54 -2.03
C ASN A 114 11.33 -3.43 -3.55
N LYS A 115 11.23 -2.22 -4.13
CA LYS A 115 11.29 -1.98 -5.59
C LYS A 115 10.28 -2.81 -6.38
N LYS A 116 9.15 -3.15 -5.76
CA LYS A 116 8.09 -3.97 -6.35
C LYS A 116 7.12 -3.14 -7.19
N ALA A 117 7.04 -1.83 -6.90
CA ALA A 117 6.31 -0.87 -7.71
C ALA A 117 7.05 0.46 -7.84
N ILE A 118 6.72 1.21 -8.88
CA ILE A 118 7.10 2.63 -9.04
C ILE A 118 5.94 3.48 -8.54
N VAL A 119 6.23 4.41 -7.63
CA VAL A 119 5.25 5.33 -7.04
C VAL A 119 5.29 6.67 -7.77
N VAL A 120 4.13 7.11 -8.27
CA VAL A 120 3.98 8.35 -9.05
C VAL A 120 2.87 9.20 -8.47
N GLY A 121 3.12 10.50 -8.31
CA GLY A 121 2.10 11.45 -7.87
C GLY A 121 2.64 12.36 -6.80
N SER A 122 1.84 12.61 -5.76
CA SER A 122 2.21 13.50 -4.65
C SER A 122 2.48 12.73 -3.37
N THR A 123 3.26 13.33 -2.47
CA THR A 123 3.51 12.81 -1.11
C THR A 123 2.21 12.52 -0.37
N THR A 124 2.16 11.38 0.32
CA THR A 124 0.99 10.88 1.03
C THR A 124 0.71 11.64 2.34
N ALA A 125 -0.35 11.28 3.07
CA ALA A 125 -0.86 12.05 4.21
C ALA A 125 0.06 12.10 5.44
N GLY A 126 0.88 11.08 5.68
CA GLY A 126 1.72 10.94 6.87
C GLY A 126 1.01 10.32 8.07
N ALA A 127 0.01 9.45 7.86
CA ALA A 127 -0.76 8.78 8.91
C ALA A 127 -0.13 7.43 9.33
N GLY A 128 1.19 7.43 9.55
CA GLY A 128 2.00 6.24 9.86
C GLY A 128 2.04 5.88 11.35
N PHE A 129 0.87 5.71 11.99
CA PHE A 129 0.77 5.37 13.41
C PHE A 129 -0.48 4.51 13.69
N TYR A 130 -0.41 3.67 14.72
CA TYR A 130 -1.56 2.93 15.25
C TYR A 130 -2.21 3.72 16.37
N VAL A 131 -3.54 3.83 16.32
CA VAL A 131 -4.32 4.62 17.28
C VAL A 131 -5.11 3.70 18.19
N GLY A 132 -4.93 3.87 19.50
CA GLY A 132 -5.86 3.41 20.51
C GLY A 132 -7.04 4.37 20.62
N VAL A 133 -8.26 3.84 20.62
CA VAL A 133 -9.49 4.62 20.78
C VAL A 133 -10.19 4.16 22.05
N ARG A 134 -10.50 5.10 22.94
CA ARG A 134 -11.25 4.83 24.18
C ARG A 134 -12.41 5.80 24.30
N GLN A 135 -13.62 5.27 24.37
CA GLN A 135 -14.81 6.06 24.74
C GLN A 135 -14.70 6.46 26.20
N ILE A 136 -14.90 7.74 26.51
CA ILE A 136 -14.91 8.28 27.88
C ILE A 136 -16.35 8.57 28.31
N THR A 137 -17.11 9.23 27.46
CA THR A 137 -18.56 9.44 27.59
C THR A 137 -19.20 9.20 26.21
N PRO A 138 -20.54 9.12 26.06
CA PRO A 138 -21.17 8.95 24.74
C PRO A 138 -20.74 10.01 23.70
N GLU A 139 -20.38 11.21 24.14
CA GLU A 139 -19.98 12.35 23.29
C GLU A 139 -18.46 12.57 23.24
N LEU A 140 -17.67 11.89 24.09
CA LEU A 140 -16.23 12.09 24.20
C LEU A 140 -15.45 10.81 23.92
N VAL A 141 -14.54 10.88 22.95
CA VAL A 141 -13.62 9.81 22.58
C VAL A 141 -12.19 10.30 22.71
N PHE A 142 -11.39 9.55 23.45
CA PHE A 142 -9.95 9.74 23.56
C PHE A 142 -9.22 8.91 22.49
N ARG A 143 -8.32 9.55 21.73
CA ARG A 143 -7.48 8.89 20.73
C ARG A 143 -6.02 9.14 21.06
N ILE A 144 -5.25 8.06 21.17
CA ILE A 144 -3.82 8.12 21.49
C ILE A 144 -3.04 7.25 20.51
N SER A 145 -1.91 7.75 20.02
CA SER A 145 -0.97 6.91 19.29
C SER A 145 -0.37 5.90 20.26
N LEU A 146 -0.38 4.61 19.91
CA LEU A 146 0.10 3.51 20.77
C LEU A 146 1.40 2.87 20.25
N SER A 147 1.58 2.88 18.94
CA SER A 147 2.72 2.25 18.29
C SER A 147 2.83 2.78 16.87
N LYS A 148 3.94 2.50 16.21
CA LYS A 148 4.18 2.91 14.82
C LYS A 148 4.62 1.70 13.97
N PRO A 149 4.15 1.61 12.72
CA PRO A 149 4.73 0.68 11.75
C PRO A 149 6.09 1.18 11.26
N VAL A 150 7.00 0.25 11.01
CA VAL A 150 8.30 0.50 10.39
C VAL A 150 8.48 -0.49 9.24
N ILE A 151 8.72 -0.01 8.02
CA ILE A 151 8.88 -0.88 6.85
C ILE A 151 10.14 -1.73 7.02
N SER A 152 10.02 -3.06 6.94
CA SER A 152 11.14 -3.95 7.26
C SER A 152 12.35 -3.77 6.34
N ALA A 153 12.11 -3.48 5.07
CA ALA A 153 13.15 -3.38 4.04
C ALA A 153 14.10 -2.19 4.22
N ASN A 154 13.64 -1.08 4.80
CA ASN A 154 14.44 0.16 4.91
C ASN A 154 14.37 0.82 6.30
N GLN A 155 13.65 0.21 7.24
CA GLN A 155 13.46 0.70 8.61
C GLN A 155 12.82 2.10 8.69
N MET A 156 12.05 2.48 7.67
CA MET A 156 11.39 3.79 7.58
C MET A 156 10.01 3.78 8.26
N ASN A 157 9.72 4.84 9.00
CA ASN A 157 8.37 5.27 9.35
C ASN A 157 8.09 6.62 8.66
N TRP A 158 6.82 6.86 8.32
CA TRP A 158 6.39 8.02 7.51
C TRP A 158 5.42 8.95 8.26
N GLU A 159 5.30 8.79 9.59
CA GLU A 159 4.44 9.66 10.38
C GLU A 159 4.80 11.14 10.15
N LYS A 160 3.77 11.97 9.90
CA LYS A 160 3.84 13.42 9.58
C LYS A 160 4.52 13.79 8.26
N THR A 161 5.40 12.95 7.73
CA THR A 161 6.12 13.23 6.47
C THR A 161 5.39 12.70 5.25
N GLY A 162 4.67 11.60 5.40
CA GLY A 162 4.17 10.81 4.27
C GLY A 162 5.28 10.04 3.56
N ILE A 163 4.86 9.18 2.63
CA ILE A 163 5.69 8.47 1.69
C ILE A 163 5.91 9.38 0.48
N LYS A 164 7.18 9.68 0.18
CA LYS A 164 7.56 10.45 -1.00
C LYS A 164 7.51 9.54 -2.24
N PRO A 165 6.85 9.95 -3.34
CA PRO A 165 6.82 9.17 -4.57
C PRO A 165 8.21 9.10 -5.22
N ASP A 166 8.46 8.05 -6.00
CA ASP A 166 9.67 7.94 -6.82
C ASP A 166 9.69 9.02 -7.90
N ILE A 167 8.52 9.35 -8.42
CA ILE A 167 8.30 10.38 -9.43
C ILE A 167 7.25 11.36 -8.92
N GLU A 168 7.73 12.54 -8.53
CA GLU A 168 6.88 13.59 -7.97
C GLU A 168 6.24 14.43 -9.07
N VAL A 169 4.92 14.37 -9.16
CA VAL A 169 4.07 15.15 -10.07
C VAL A 169 2.77 15.53 -9.36
N PRO A 170 2.03 16.55 -9.83
CA PRO A 170 0.67 16.79 -9.33
C PRO A 170 -0.18 15.51 -9.46
N ALA A 171 -0.95 15.17 -8.43
CA ALA A 171 -1.74 13.94 -8.41
C ALA A 171 -2.70 13.81 -9.62
N MET A 172 -3.16 14.94 -10.18
CA MET A 172 -3.99 14.96 -11.38
C MET A 172 -3.25 14.50 -12.64
N ASP A 173 -1.93 14.69 -12.69
CA ASP A 173 -1.07 14.35 -13.82
C ASP A 173 -0.46 12.95 -13.71
N ALA A 174 -0.51 12.34 -12.52
CA ALA A 174 0.13 11.04 -12.22
C ALA A 174 -0.27 9.93 -13.21
N MET A 175 -1.55 9.86 -13.58
CA MET A 175 -2.04 8.88 -14.56
C MET A 175 -1.44 9.11 -15.94
N SER A 176 -1.53 10.33 -16.46
CA SER A 176 -1.01 10.69 -17.77
C SER A 176 0.50 10.45 -17.85
N TYR A 177 1.22 10.76 -16.77
CA TYR A 177 2.64 10.47 -16.66
C TYR A 177 2.92 8.95 -16.71
N ALA A 178 2.24 8.16 -15.88
CA ALA A 178 2.43 6.71 -15.83
C ALA A 178 2.18 6.06 -17.20
N ILE A 179 1.07 6.41 -17.87
CA ILE A 179 0.75 5.91 -19.21
C ILE A 179 1.86 6.24 -20.21
N LYS A 180 2.35 7.49 -20.21
CA LYS A 180 3.44 7.91 -21.09
C LYS A 180 4.71 7.10 -20.83
N ALA A 181 5.15 7.01 -19.58
CA ALA A 181 6.36 6.29 -19.18
C ALA A 181 6.29 4.80 -19.53
N ILE A 182 5.14 4.16 -19.29
CA ILE A 182 4.90 2.76 -19.65
C ILE A 182 4.96 2.59 -21.17
N SER A 183 4.33 3.48 -21.94
CA SER A 183 4.34 3.40 -23.41
C SER A 183 5.74 3.56 -24.01
N GLU A 184 6.62 4.31 -23.37
CA GLU A 184 8.01 4.49 -23.80
C GLU A 184 8.87 3.27 -23.45
N THR A 185 8.56 2.59 -22.35
CA THR A 185 9.27 1.39 -21.87
C THR A 185 8.85 0.12 -22.61
N LEU A 186 7.58 0.03 -23.03
CA LEU A 186 7.01 -1.13 -23.74
C LEU A 186 7.11 -1.05 -25.27
N ARG A 187 7.73 -0.01 -25.85
CA ARG A 187 8.02 0.00 -27.29
C ARG A 187 8.99 -1.15 -27.61
N PRO A 188 8.68 -2.01 -28.59
CA PRO A 188 9.66 -2.97 -29.07
C PRO A 188 10.86 -2.18 -29.61
N ARG A 189 12.06 -2.55 -29.15
CA ARG A 189 13.30 -2.12 -29.79
C ARG A 189 13.39 -2.66 -31.21
#